data_AF-R6EDL7-F1
#
_entry.id   AF-R6EDL7-F1
#
_cell.length_a   1.000
_cell.length_b   1.000
_cell.length_c   1.000
_cell.angle_alpha   90.00
_cell.angle_beta   90.00
_cell.angle_gamma   90.00
#
_symmetry.space_group_name_H-M   'P 1'
#
loop_
_entity.id
_entity.type
_entity.pdbx_description
1 polymer ?
#
loop_
_entity_poly.entity_id
_entity_poly.type
_entity_poly.pdbx_seq_one_letter_code
_entity_poly.pdbx_strand_id
1 'polypeptide(L)'
;MKRLRYIIMAMVATLMASCMGSDYAAPGLDPDNAPWGNNEITETNVVSIADLKARYASTIASNGYVKIEEDMQIKGVVTGNDYAGNIYQQIPVQDETGALVIGISASALYGHLPEGQEILVDLNGLYIGGYGEQCQIGSVYTSPNTGKTGIGRMDRYTWQKHFRLIGEADVAKADALAEDFDPSKLTDADYMNANAGKLMTIRKVTFQNADGKSVFAPDDGSVALTSNCANRALKEYSSKNIVVRTSTYADFAQEVIPKGTKDIKGIFTRYYDTWQILLRSTDDIIDSPTAVFSESFTESQGDFVIEDVNKEEGLEFVWSWGGSNYGMKGTGYDSKTKVNYKSDSRLISPAIDLSGLTSATLTFDQAGNFFSKMQDDCSVEVSTDCQTWTPLKIKVWPDGNSWTFVTSTADLTPYAGQSSVYIAFHYTSKEKAGTWEVKNVVVE
;
A
#
# COMPACT_ATOMS: atom_id res chain seq x y z
N MET A 1 -62.12 8.58 17.66
CA MET A 1 -61.20 7.50 18.07
C MET A 1 -60.05 7.22 17.10
N LYS A 2 -60.22 7.24 15.76
CA LYS A 2 -59.10 7.01 14.82
C LYS A 2 -58.02 8.12 14.84
N ARG A 3 -58.41 9.40 14.94
CA ARG A 3 -57.45 10.53 14.99
C ARG A 3 -56.60 10.58 16.26
N LEU A 4 -57.13 10.15 17.41
CA LEU A 4 -56.39 10.09 18.66
C LEU A 4 -55.30 8.99 18.64
N ARG A 5 -55.55 7.89 17.92
CA ARG A 5 -54.54 6.82 17.72
C ARG A 5 -53.34 7.30 16.92
N TYR A 6 -53.55 8.09 15.85
CA TYR A 6 -52.44 8.64 15.06
C TYR A 6 -51.62 9.68 15.83
N ILE A 7 -52.26 10.47 16.71
CA ILE A 7 -51.57 11.45 17.56
C ILE A 7 -50.72 10.75 18.63
N ILE A 8 -51.25 9.69 19.25
CA ILE A 8 -50.49 8.88 20.22
C ILE A 8 -49.34 8.14 19.54
N MET A 9 -49.54 7.62 18.31
CA MET A 9 -48.49 6.92 17.56
C MET A 9 -47.37 7.87 17.10
N ALA A 10 -47.69 9.12 16.77
CA ALA A 10 -46.71 10.15 16.48
C ALA A 10 -45.94 10.61 17.73
N MET A 11 -46.60 10.72 18.89
CA MET A 11 -45.94 11.05 20.16
C MET A 11 -45.02 9.93 20.67
N VAL A 12 -45.39 8.67 20.46
CA VAL A 12 -44.53 7.51 20.80
C VAL A 12 -43.33 7.40 19.86
N ALA A 13 -43.47 7.77 18.59
CA ALA A 13 -42.34 7.84 17.65
C ALA A 13 -41.34 8.96 18.00
N THR A 14 -41.81 10.10 18.52
CA THR A 14 -40.92 11.18 19.01
C THR A 14 -40.25 10.87 20.34
N LEU A 15 -40.77 9.93 21.14
CA LEU A 15 -40.12 9.45 22.38
C LEU A 15 -39.01 8.42 22.11
N MET A 16 -38.98 7.81 20.91
CA MET A 16 -37.88 6.96 20.42
C MET A 16 -36.81 7.76 19.65
N ALA A 17 -37.07 9.05 19.37
CA ALA A 17 -36.09 9.99 18.89
C ALA A 17 -35.33 10.60 20.08
N SER A 18 -34.83 9.77 21.00
CA SER A 18 -33.76 10.22 21.89
C SER A 18 -32.52 10.37 21.02
N CYS A 19 -32.04 11.60 20.90
CA CYS A 19 -30.77 11.94 20.29
C CYS A 19 -29.70 10.92 20.70
N MET A 20 -29.30 10.06 19.77
CA MET A 20 -27.99 9.42 19.83
C MET A 20 -26.97 10.52 19.57
N GLY A 21 -26.77 11.39 20.56
CA GLY A 21 -25.58 12.21 20.61
C GLY A 21 -24.38 11.27 20.63
N SER A 22 -23.32 11.66 19.94
CA SER A 22 -22.01 11.00 19.91
C SER A 22 -21.40 10.72 21.29
N ASP A 23 -22.03 11.19 22.37
CA ASP A 23 -21.54 11.16 23.76
C ASP A 23 -21.82 9.84 24.51
N TYR A 24 -22.32 8.81 23.82
CA TYR A 24 -22.18 7.42 24.26
C TYR A 24 -20.92 6.75 23.69
N ALA A 25 -19.99 7.54 23.13
CA ALA A 25 -18.62 7.10 22.92
C ALA A 25 -18.07 6.57 24.25
N ALA A 26 -17.35 5.44 24.17
CA ALA A 26 -16.55 4.95 25.29
C ALA A 26 -15.82 6.12 25.97
N PRO A 27 -15.65 6.14 27.31
CA PRO A 27 -14.96 7.22 27.98
C PRO A 27 -13.65 7.49 27.24
N GLY A 28 -13.50 8.70 26.69
CA GLY A 28 -12.34 9.07 25.91
C GLY A 28 -11.08 8.74 26.72
N LEU A 29 -10.18 7.96 26.14
CA LEU A 29 -8.91 7.68 26.78
C LEU A 29 -8.15 9.00 26.82
N ASP A 30 -7.92 9.53 28.02
CA ASP A 30 -7.01 10.66 28.19
C ASP A 30 -5.62 10.21 27.66
N PRO A 31 -5.10 10.80 26.57
CA PRO A 31 -3.83 10.38 25.98
C PRO A 31 -2.65 10.57 26.94
N ASP A 32 -2.79 11.44 27.93
CA ASP A 32 -1.79 11.68 28.97
C ASP A 32 -1.96 10.75 30.18
N ASN A 33 -3.10 10.05 30.28
CA ASN A 33 -3.42 9.10 31.35
C ASN A 33 -3.98 7.78 30.80
N ALA A 34 -3.36 7.24 29.75
CA ALA A 34 -3.73 5.94 29.22
C ALA A 34 -3.59 4.86 30.31
N PRO A 35 -4.54 3.92 30.44
CA PRO A 35 -4.47 2.85 31.43
C PRO A 35 -3.50 1.72 31.03
N TRP A 36 -2.84 1.86 29.87
CA TRP A 36 -1.80 0.98 29.36
C TRP A 36 -0.54 1.78 29.06
N GLY A 37 0.60 1.11 29.21
CA GLY A 37 1.92 1.68 29.06
C GLY A 37 2.36 2.43 30.31
N ASN A 38 3.43 3.19 30.13
CA ASN A 38 4.05 4.03 31.13
C ASN A 38 4.00 5.48 30.65
N ASN A 39 3.05 6.25 31.17
CA ASN A 39 2.86 7.66 30.80
C ASN A 39 4.04 8.57 31.24
N GLU A 40 4.93 8.08 32.09
CA GLU A 40 6.15 8.79 32.49
C GLU A 40 7.23 8.79 31.39
N ILE A 41 7.12 7.92 30.38
CA ILE A 41 8.03 7.93 29.24
C ILE A 41 7.81 9.22 28.45
N THR A 42 8.88 9.97 28.24
CA THR A 42 8.93 11.17 27.41
C THR A 42 9.87 10.96 26.25
N GLU A 43 9.62 11.63 25.12
CA GLU A 43 10.43 11.52 23.92
C GLU A 43 11.86 12.04 24.16
N THR A 44 12.82 11.11 24.20
CA THR A 44 14.25 11.36 24.41
C THR A 44 15.07 10.33 23.65
N ASN A 45 16.15 10.75 22.98
CA ASN A 45 17.06 9.84 22.27
C ASN A 45 16.35 8.91 21.26
N VAL A 46 15.33 9.43 20.56
CA VAL A 46 14.63 8.67 19.52
C VAL A 46 15.57 8.45 18.34
N VAL A 47 15.76 7.18 17.98
CA VAL A 47 16.45 6.76 16.76
C VAL A 47 15.44 6.24 15.75
N SER A 48 15.78 6.31 14.47
CA SER A 48 14.97 5.67 13.43
C SER A 48 15.05 4.14 13.55
N ILE A 49 14.00 3.43 13.13
CA ILE A 49 14.00 1.97 13.14
C ILE A 49 15.07 1.42 12.20
N ALA A 50 15.36 2.09 11.08
CA ALA A 50 16.46 1.73 10.20
C ALA A 50 17.82 1.84 10.90
N ASP A 51 18.09 2.93 11.62
CA ASP A 51 19.35 3.11 12.35
C ASP A 51 19.51 2.09 13.48
N LEU A 52 18.42 1.76 14.18
CA LEU A 52 18.41 0.70 15.18
C LEU A 52 18.78 -0.65 14.55
N LYS A 53 18.12 -1.02 13.44
CA LYS A 53 18.44 -2.25 12.70
C LYS A 53 19.89 -2.27 12.24
N ALA A 54 20.42 -1.16 11.73
CA ALA A 54 21.81 -1.05 11.30
C ALA A 54 22.80 -1.23 12.47
N ARG A 55 22.51 -0.64 13.63
CA ARG A 55 23.34 -0.78 14.85
C ARG A 55 23.47 -2.23 15.31
N TYR A 56 22.42 -3.02 15.14
CA TYR A 56 22.36 -4.42 15.59
C TYR A 56 22.36 -5.45 14.45
N ALA A 57 22.74 -5.05 13.23
CA ALA A 57 22.64 -5.88 12.02
C ALA A 57 23.32 -7.24 12.16
N SER A 58 24.55 -7.29 12.71
CA SER A 58 25.29 -8.55 12.90
C SER A 58 24.60 -9.50 13.89
N THR A 59 24.01 -8.96 14.96
CA THR A 59 23.25 -9.75 15.95
C THR A 59 21.99 -10.33 15.32
N ILE A 60 21.28 -9.52 14.52
CA ILE A 60 20.05 -9.93 13.82
C ILE A 60 20.37 -11.02 12.78
N ALA A 61 21.35 -10.78 11.91
CA ALA A 61 21.72 -11.68 10.82
C ALA A 61 22.31 -13.01 11.30
N SER A 62 22.96 -13.04 12.47
CA SER A 62 23.44 -14.28 13.10
C SER A 62 22.35 -15.04 13.86
N ASN A 63 21.11 -14.54 13.85
CA ASN A 63 19.99 -15.06 14.65
C ASN A 63 20.33 -15.10 16.16
N GLY A 64 21.16 -14.16 16.59
CA GLY A 64 21.56 -13.96 17.98
C GLY A 64 20.62 -13.01 18.72
N TYR A 65 21.02 -12.61 19.92
CA TYR A 65 20.34 -11.58 20.69
C TYR A 65 21.34 -10.83 21.58
N VAL A 66 21.04 -9.57 21.87
CA VAL A 66 21.82 -8.72 22.78
C VAL A 66 20.88 -7.82 23.56
N LYS A 67 21.25 -7.50 24.80
CA LYS A 67 20.52 -6.53 25.62
C LYS A 67 20.88 -5.12 25.14
N ILE A 68 19.89 -4.26 25.00
CA ILE A 68 20.10 -2.84 24.75
C ILE A 68 20.35 -2.18 26.10
N GLU A 69 21.55 -1.65 26.31
CA GLU A 69 21.92 -0.95 27.57
C GLU A 69 21.99 0.57 27.39
N GLU A 70 22.04 1.03 26.14
CA GLU A 70 22.02 2.44 25.80
C GLU A 70 20.60 3.00 25.99
N ASP A 71 20.52 4.22 26.49
CA ASP A 71 19.27 4.97 26.57
C ASP A 71 18.86 5.42 25.16
N MET A 72 17.85 4.76 24.60
CA MET A 72 17.33 5.04 23.28
C MET A 72 15.87 4.64 23.17
N GLN A 73 15.17 5.34 22.30
CA GLN A 73 13.77 5.09 22.02
C GLN A 73 13.56 4.88 20.53
N ILE A 74 12.48 4.20 20.18
CA ILE A 74 11.89 4.25 18.84
C ILE A 74 10.48 4.80 18.94
N LYS A 75 10.07 5.55 17.93
CA LYS A 75 8.70 6.00 17.76
C LYS A 75 8.18 5.48 16.43
N GLY A 76 7.03 4.81 16.45
CA GLY A 76 6.48 4.20 15.25
C GLY A 76 5.01 3.85 15.41
N VAL A 77 4.43 3.42 14.30
CA VAL A 77 3.02 3.08 14.17
C VAL A 77 2.88 1.56 14.18
N VAL A 78 1.93 1.04 14.96
CA VAL A 78 1.55 -0.37 14.95
C VAL A 78 0.86 -0.67 13.61
N THR A 79 1.43 -1.57 12.81
CA THR A 79 0.91 -1.92 11.48
C THR A 79 0.14 -3.24 11.45
N GLY A 80 0.25 -4.05 12.50
CA GLY A 80 -0.52 -5.28 12.69
C GLY A 80 -0.52 -5.73 14.15
N ASN A 81 -1.41 -6.64 14.51
CA ASN A 81 -1.55 -7.15 15.88
C ASN A 81 -2.21 -8.54 15.89
N ASP A 82 -2.50 -9.05 17.07
CA ASP A 82 -3.02 -10.41 17.29
C ASP A 82 -4.53 -10.59 17.06
N TYR A 83 -5.23 -9.60 16.49
CA TYR A 83 -6.68 -9.62 16.31
C TYR A 83 -7.20 -10.90 15.64
N ALA A 84 -6.71 -11.24 14.45
CA ALA A 84 -7.15 -12.44 13.73
C ALA A 84 -6.27 -13.68 14.00
N GLY A 85 -5.37 -13.62 14.99
CA GLY A 85 -4.56 -14.76 15.45
C GLY A 85 -3.37 -15.17 14.55
N ASN A 86 -3.19 -14.56 13.38
CA ASN A 86 -2.04 -14.88 12.51
C ASN A 86 -0.73 -14.25 13.02
N ILE A 87 -0.79 -13.00 13.49
CA ILE A 87 0.32 -12.29 14.13
C ILE A 87 0.20 -12.50 15.65
N TYR A 88 0.58 -13.67 16.12
CA TYR A 88 0.30 -14.07 17.50
C TYR A 88 1.31 -13.50 18.50
N GLN A 89 0.80 -12.77 19.51
CA GLN A 89 1.60 -12.23 20.63
C GLN A 89 2.76 -11.33 20.17
N GLN A 90 2.51 -10.58 19.11
CA GLN A 90 3.47 -9.71 18.45
C GLN A 90 2.77 -8.46 17.93
N ILE A 91 3.51 -7.36 17.86
CA ILE A 91 3.12 -6.15 17.13
C ILE A 91 4.25 -5.78 16.17
N PRO A 92 4.02 -5.77 14.86
CA PRO A 92 4.87 -5.08 13.91
C PRO A 92 4.73 -3.58 14.08
N VAL A 93 5.87 -2.88 14.13
CA VAL A 93 5.96 -1.44 14.34
C VAL A 93 6.82 -0.86 13.23
N GLN A 94 6.34 0.20 12.59
CA GLN A 94 6.96 0.82 11.43
C GLN A 94 7.03 2.34 11.58
N ASP A 95 8.13 2.92 11.13
CA ASP A 95 8.29 4.35 10.87
C ASP A 95 8.59 4.57 9.38
N GLU A 96 8.86 5.82 8.97
CA GLU A 96 9.17 6.15 7.57
C GLU A 96 10.46 5.50 7.05
N THR A 97 11.31 4.98 7.94
CA THR A 97 12.65 4.46 7.61
C THR A 97 12.71 2.93 7.56
N GLY A 98 11.89 2.25 8.37
CA GLY A 98 11.94 0.81 8.52
C GLY A 98 10.90 0.26 9.49
N ALA A 99 10.93 -1.06 9.68
CA ALA A 99 10.03 -1.75 10.58
C ALA A 99 10.72 -2.90 11.32
N LEU A 100 10.15 -3.26 12.47
CA LEU A 100 10.56 -4.42 13.27
C LEU A 100 9.35 -5.06 13.94
N VAL A 101 9.56 -6.23 14.57
CA VAL A 101 8.52 -6.92 15.34
C VAL A 101 8.83 -6.80 16.83
N ILE A 102 7.83 -6.49 17.65
CA ILE A 102 7.94 -6.55 19.12
C ILE A 102 7.17 -7.77 19.61
N GLY A 103 7.86 -8.71 20.24
CA GLY A 103 7.28 -9.91 20.81
C GLY A 103 6.85 -9.71 22.27
N ILE A 104 5.58 -9.92 22.57
CA ILE A 104 4.98 -9.66 23.88
C ILE A 104 4.14 -10.86 24.30
N SER A 105 4.48 -11.52 25.41
CA SER A 105 3.76 -12.67 25.96
C SER A 105 2.45 -12.25 26.64
N ALA A 106 1.54 -11.73 25.83
CA ALA A 106 0.19 -11.30 26.17
C ALA A 106 -0.74 -11.52 24.96
N SER A 107 -2.03 -11.66 25.22
CA SER A 107 -3.06 -11.79 24.19
C SER A 107 -3.99 -10.57 24.24
N ALA A 108 -4.78 -10.38 23.19
CA ALA A 108 -5.65 -9.23 23.00
C ALA A 108 -4.86 -7.90 22.97
N LEU A 109 -3.67 -7.93 22.37
CA LEU A 109 -2.87 -6.74 22.13
C LEU A 109 -3.65 -5.73 21.26
N TYR A 110 -4.41 -6.22 20.28
CA TYR A 110 -5.28 -5.40 19.43
C TYR A 110 -6.20 -4.43 20.17
N GLY A 111 -6.58 -4.74 21.43
CA GLY A 111 -7.48 -3.90 22.22
C GLY A 111 -6.87 -2.57 22.70
N HIS A 112 -5.54 -2.50 22.84
CA HIS A 112 -4.83 -1.28 23.26
C HIS A 112 -3.68 -0.90 22.31
N LEU A 113 -3.39 -1.75 21.33
CA LEU A 113 -2.44 -1.55 20.25
C LEU A 113 -3.12 -1.90 18.92
N PRO A 114 -4.24 -1.22 18.58
CA PRO A 114 -4.87 -1.39 17.28
C PRO A 114 -3.94 -0.89 16.16
N GLU A 115 -4.24 -1.29 14.93
CA GLU A 115 -3.54 -0.75 13.75
C GLU A 115 -3.68 0.77 13.70
N GLY A 116 -2.58 1.46 13.39
CA GLY A 116 -2.55 2.93 13.38
C GLY A 116 -2.26 3.58 14.73
N GLN A 117 -2.16 2.80 15.82
CA GLN A 117 -1.70 3.32 17.10
C GLN A 117 -0.22 3.70 17.01
N GLU A 118 0.08 4.97 17.25
CA GLU A 118 1.46 5.43 17.39
C GLU A 118 1.94 5.18 18.82
N ILE A 119 3.17 4.67 18.95
CA ILE A 119 3.77 4.33 20.23
C ILE A 119 5.20 4.85 20.30
N LEU A 120 5.60 5.26 21.49
CA LEU A 120 6.98 5.49 21.87
C LEU A 120 7.45 4.31 22.71
N VAL A 121 8.58 3.70 22.36
CA VAL A 121 9.12 2.52 23.05
C VAL A 121 10.50 2.83 23.60
N ASP A 122 10.65 2.74 24.92
CA ASP A 122 11.94 2.77 25.62
C ASP A 122 12.60 1.40 25.53
N LEU A 123 13.75 1.36 24.86
CA LEU A 123 14.45 0.13 24.53
C LEU A 123 15.46 -0.29 25.60
N ASN A 124 15.83 0.61 26.51
CA ASN A 124 16.84 0.30 27.52
C ASN A 124 16.36 -0.85 28.41
N GLY A 125 17.14 -1.92 28.50
CA GLY A 125 16.81 -3.10 29.29
C GLY A 125 16.12 -4.22 28.50
N LEU A 126 15.58 -3.91 27.31
CA LEU A 126 15.01 -4.91 26.41
C LEU A 126 16.11 -5.64 25.62
N TYR A 127 15.74 -6.73 24.96
CA TYR A 127 16.62 -7.46 24.05
C TYR A 127 16.23 -7.22 22.60
N ILE A 128 17.23 -7.09 21.75
CA ILE A 128 17.09 -7.11 20.29
C ILE A 128 17.80 -8.31 19.71
N GLY A 129 17.23 -8.94 18.68
CA GLY A 129 17.85 -10.09 18.03
C GLY A 129 17.16 -10.50 16.73
N GLY A 130 17.66 -11.58 16.14
CA GLY A 130 17.06 -12.22 14.97
C GLY A 130 16.15 -13.39 15.37
N TYR A 131 14.88 -13.34 14.99
CA TYR A 131 13.96 -14.48 15.04
C TYR A 131 13.78 -15.05 13.64
N GLY A 132 14.60 -16.04 13.28
CA GLY A 132 14.77 -16.42 11.88
C GLY A 132 15.32 -15.27 11.03
N GLU A 133 16.30 -14.53 11.56
CA GLU A 133 16.86 -13.30 10.95
C GLU A 133 15.88 -12.10 10.84
N GLN A 134 14.61 -12.23 11.24
CA GLN A 134 13.72 -11.07 11.41
C GLN A 134 14.12 -10.29 12.65
N CYS A 135 14.32 -8.98 12.53
CA CYS A 135 14.58 -8.10 13.66
C CYS A 135 13.41 -8.13 14.64
N GLN A 136 13.68 -8.54 15.89
CA GLN A 136 12.70 -8.64 16.96
C GLN A 136 13.20 -7.95 18.24
N ILE A 137 12.33 -7.15 18.86
CA ILE A 137 12.46 -6.68 20.24
C ILE A 137 11.70 -7.61 21.17
N GLY A 138 12.28 -7.96 22.32
CA GLY A 138 11.68 -8.90 23.25
C GLY A 138 12.55 -9.21 24.46
N SER A 139 12.55 -10.48 24.87
CA SER A 139 13.40 -11.01 25.94
C SER A 139 14.09 -12.30 25.50
N VAL A 140 15.02 -12.80 26.33
CA VAL A 140 15.60 -14.12 26.09
C VAL A 140 14.53 -15.21 26.30
N TYR A 141 14.42 -16.12 25.33
CA TYR A 141 13.65 -17.34 25.45
C TYR A 141 14.60 -18.54 25.56
N THR A 142 14.31 -19.44 26.49
CA THR A 142 15.00 -20.72 26.62
C THR A 142 14.02 -21.84 26.31
N SER A 143 14.32 -22.61 25.26
CA SER A 143 13.51 -23.77 24.89
C SER A 143 13.48 -24.78 26.04
N PRO A 144 12.30 -25.13 26.57
CA PRO A 144 12.20 -26.11 27.66
C PRO A 144 12.62 -27.51 27.20
N ASN A 145 12.53 -27.80 25.89
CA ASN A 145 12.81 -29.11 25.33
C ASN A 145 14.30 -29.31 24.98
N THR A 146 15.00 -28.24 24.59
CA THR A 146 16.37 -28.34 24.07
C THR A 146 17.40 -27.53 24.86
N GLY A 147 16.96 -26.66 25.78
CA GLY A 147 17.83 -25.71 26.49
C GLY A 147 18.43 -24.62 25.62
N LYS A 148 18.17 -24.62 24.30
CA LYS A 148 18.66 -23.59 23.38
C LYS A 148 18.03 -22.24 23.71
N THR A 149 18.85 -21.21 23.73
CA THR A 149 18.39 -19.83 23.92
C THR A 149 18.25 -19.10 22.59
N GLY A 150 17.41 -18.07 22.56
CA GLY A 150 17.21 -17.19 21.41
C GLY A 150 16.40 -15.96 21.82
N ILE A 151 16.19 -15.04 20.88
CA ILE A 151 15.23 -13.96 21.10
C ILE A 151 13.81 -14.55 21.14
N GLY A 152 13.02 -14.09 22.11
CA GLY A 152 11.62 -14.46 22.29
C GLY A 152 10.80 -13.26 22.70
N ARG A 153 9.66 -13.52 23.35
CA ARG A 153 8.67 -12.51 23.71
C ARG A 153 8.90 -12.05 25.14
N MET A 154 8.93 -10.74 25.37
CA MET A 154 8.98 -10.18 26.72
C MET A 154 7.67 -10.43 27.45
N ASP A 155 7.68 -10.52 28.78
CA ASP A 155 6.44 -10.66 29.54
C ASP A 155 5.64 -9.34 29.53
N ARG A 156 4.33 -9.46 29.77
CA ARG A 156 3.41 -8.31 29.75
C ARG A 156 3.80 -7.21 30.75
N TYR A 157 4.38 -7.53 31.90
CA TYR A 157 4.69 -6.53 32.92
C TYR A 157 5.93 -5.74 32.55
N THR A 158 6.91 -6.40 31.93
CA THR A 158 8.02 -5.72 31.27
C THR A 158 7.47 -4.80 30.19
N TRP A 159 6.66 -5.32 29.25
CA TRP A 159 6.09 -4.48 28.18
C TRP A 159 5.42 -3.21 28.70
N GLN A 160 4.51 -3.31 29.68
CA GLN A 160 3.80 -2.15 30.25
C GLN A 160 4.71 -1.04 30.82
N LYS A 161 5.99 -1.33 31.11
CA LYS A 161 6.95 -0.32 31.57
C LYS A 161 7.70 0.39 30.43
N HIS A 162 7.70 -0.19 29.24
CA HIS A 162 8.60 0.17 28.13
C HIS A 162 7.90 0.87 26.96
N PHE A 163 6.59 1.12 27.02
CA PHE A 163 5.94 1.88 25.96
C PHE A 163 4.99 2.94 26.50
N ARG A 164 4.74 3.96 25.69
CA ARG A 164 3.70 4.97 25.87
C ARG A 164 2.88 5.06 24.60
N LEU A 165 1.56 5.19 24.74
CA LEU A 165 0.66 5.48 23.63
C LEU A 165 0.77 6.97 23.26
N ILE A 166 0.82 7.27 21.96
CA ILE A 166 0.90 8.63 21.43
C ILE A 166 -0.38 8.93 20.64
N GLY A 167 -1.22 9.80 21.21
CA GLY A 167 -2.49 10.19 20.61
C GLY A 167 -3.45 9.02 20.41
N GLU A 168 -4.50 9.27 19.63
CA GLU A 168 -5.47 8.25 19.25
C GLU A 168 -4.97 7.41 18.06
N ALA A 169 -5.40 6.16 18.02
CA ALA A 169 -5.14 5.28 16.89
C ALA A 169 -5.91 5.76 15.65
N ASP A 170 -5.20 5.81 14.53
CA ASP A 170 -5.78 6.13 13.22
C ASP A 170 -5.19 5.18 12.18
N VAL A 171 -6.03 4.29 11.64
CA VAL A 171 -5.63 3.29 10.63
C VAL A 171 -4.99 3.96 9.41
N ALA A 172 -5.36 5.21 9.08
CA ALA A 172 -4.75 5.95 7.98
C ALA A 172 -3.24 6.18 8.20
N LYS A 173 -2.75 6.24 9.45
CA LYS A 173 -1.31 6.29 9.76
C LYS A 173 -0.60 5.01 9.34
N ALA A 174 -1.20 3.85 9.58
CA ALA A 174 -0.62 2.57 9.16
C ALA A 174 -0.69 2.41 7.63
N ASP A 175 -1.82 2.76 7.01
CA ASP A 175 -1.98 2.69 5.55
C ASP A 175 -1.04 3.64 4.80
N ALA A 176 -0.73 4.82 5.37
CA ALA A 176 0.26 5.74 4.80
C ALA A 176 1.69 5.18 4.78
N LEU A 177 2.00 4.19 5.61
CA LEU A 177 3.28 3.50 5.66
C LEU A 177 3.32 2.23 4.79
N ALA A 178 2.19 1.82 4.20
CA ALA A 178 2.14 0.66 3.34
C ALA A 178 2.90 0.92 2.02
N GLU A 179 3.80 0.02 1.65
CA GLU A 179 4.59 0.11 0.43
C GLU A 179 4.26 -1.03 -0.54
N ASP A 180 4.36 -0.79 -1.84
CA ASP A 180 4.24 -1.87 -2.83
C ASP A 180 5.56 -2.67 -2.90
N PHE A 181 5.44 -3.99 -2.93
CA PHE A 181 6.57 -4.88 -3.17
C PHE A 181 7.01 -4.81 -4.64
N ASP A 182 8.29 -4.55 -4.87
CA ASP A 182 8.90 -4.49 -6.20
C ASP A 182 9.44 -5.89 -6.58
N PRO A 183 8.75 -6.65 -7.44
CA PRO A 183 9.19 -7.99 -7.84
C PRO A 183 10.54 -7.98 -8.56
N SER A 184 10.96 -6.88 -9.18
CA SER A 184 12.25 -6.79 -9.87
C SER A 184 13.44 -6.81 -8.90
N LYS A 185 13.19 -6.47 -7.62
CA LYS A 185 14.18 -6.45 -6.54
C LYS A 185 14.18 -7.70 -5.67
N LEU A 186 13.49 -8.77 -6.09
CA LEU A 186 13.41 -10.02 -5.32
C LEU A 186 14.78 -10.63 -4.99
N THR A 187 15.79 -10.42 -5.84
CA THR A 187 17.16 -10.90 -5.63
C THR A 187 18.10 -9.87 -4.99
N ASP A 188 17.61 -8.66 -4.71
CA ASP A 188 18.38 -7.60 -4.05
C ASP A 188 18.28 -7.78 -2.53
N ALA A 189 19.36 -8.31 -1.94
CA ALA A 189 19.38 -8.59 -0.50
C ALA A 189 19.19 -7.33 0.36
N ASP A 190 19.67 -6.16 -0.09
CA ASP A 190 19.54 -4.92 0.66
C ASP A 190 18.09 -4.44 0.66
N TYR A 191 17.42 -4.47 -0.51
CA TYR A 191 15.99 -4.19 -0.61
C TYR A 191 15.17 -5.12 0.28
N MET A 192 15.42 -6.43 0.20
CA MET A 192 14.66 -7.40 0.96
C MET A 192 14.85 -7.19 2.48
N ASN A 193 16.09 -7.02 2.95
CA ASN A 193 16.39 -6.80 4.37
C ASN A 193 15.86 -5.46 4.91
N ALA A 194 15.90 -4.40 4.10
CA ALA A 194 15.34 -3.10 4.46
C ALA A 194 13.83 -3.18 4.71
N ASN A 195 13.12 -3.99 3.92
CA ASN A 195 11.67 -4.16 4.00
C ASN A 195 11.21 -5.23 5.00
N ALA A 196 12.12 -6.00 5.61
CA ALA A 196 11.78 -6.97 6.64
C ALA A 196 11.10 -6.30 7.85
N GLY A 197 9.85 -6.68 8.10
CA GLY A 197 8.93 -6.19 9.12
C GLY A 197 7.87 -5.21 8.62
N LYS A 198 8.00 -4.68 7.39
CA LYS A 198 7.12 -3.60 6.90
C LYS A 198 5.74 -4.11 6.50
N LEU A 199 4.74 -3.23 6.58
CA LEU A 199 3.46 -3.42 5.91
C LEU A 199 3.67 -3.21 4.41
N MET A 200 3.45 -4.27 3.62
CA MET A 200 3.63 -4.22 2.19
C MET A 200 2.46 -4.84 1.44
N THR A 201 2.28 -4.43 0.19
CA THR A 201 1.32 -5.04 -0.73
C THR A 201 2.04 -5.74 -1.87
N ILE A 202 1.78 -7.04 -2.06
CA ILE A 202 2.18 -7.78 -3.25
C ILE A 202 1.02 -7.73 -4.23
N ARG A 203 1.27 -7.15 -5.40
CA ARG A 203 0.25 -6.90 -6.43
C ARG A 203 0.18 -8.04 -7.43
N LYS A 204 -1.02 -8.24 -8.00
CA LYS A 204 -1.26 -9.07 -9.18
C LYS A 204 -0.80 -10.52 -9.04
N VAL A 205 -1.11 -11.15 -7.90
CA VAL A 205 -0.71 -12.53 -7.60
C VAL A 205 -1.87 -13.51 -7.53
N THR A 206 -1.61 -14.78 -7.84
CA THR A 206 -2.59 -15.86 -7.72
C THR A 206 -2.08 -16.94 -6.78
N PHE A 207 -2.92 -17.41 -5.85
CA PHE A 207 -2.57 -18.58 -5.06
C PHE A 207 -2.48 -19.85 -5.92
N GLN A 208 -1.44 -20.67 -5.72
CA GLN A 208 -1.22 -21.87 -6.54
C GLN A 208 -2.35 -22.91 -6.39
N ASN A 209 -2.96 -23.00 -5.20
CA ASN A 209 -3.97 -24.02 -4.84
C ASN A 209 -5.36 -23.42 -4.59
N ALA A 210 -5.73 -22.31 -5.24
CA ALA A 210 -7.08 -21.75 -5.16
C ALA A 210 -8.11 -22.57 -5.98
N ASP A 211 -8.34 -23.82 -5.60
CA ASP A 211 -9.28 -24.75 -6.25
C ASP A 211 -10.75 -24.55 -5.80
N GLY A 212 -10.97 -23.74 -4.76
CA GLY A 212 -12.28 -23.52 -4.14
C GLY A 212 -12.61 -24.53 -3.04
N LYS A 213 -11.61 -25.29 -2.57
CA LYS A 213 -11.72 -26.25 -1.46
C LYS A 213 -10.58 -26.10 -0.46
N SER A 214 -9.37 -25.86 -0.94
CA SER A 214 -8.18 -25.65 -0.11
C SER A 214 -8.35 -24.39 0.75
N VAL A 215 -8.02 -24.51 2.03
CA VAL A 215 -8.14 -23.43 3.04
C VAL A 215 -6.78 -22.83 3.39
N PHE A 216 -6.68 -21.72 4.12
CA PHE A 216 -5.36 -21.10 4.40
C PHE A 216 -4.40 -22.00 5.20
N ALA A 217 -4.82 -22.54 6.34
CA ALA A 217 -4.00 -23.34 7.24
C ALA A 217 -4.78 -24.52 7.85
N PRO A 218 -4.93 -25.63 7.11
CA PRO A 218 -5.59 -26.83 7.62
C PRO A 218 -4.69 -27.57 8.62
N ASP A 219 -5.31 -28.16 9.65
CA ASP A 219 -4.65 -29.08 10.60
C ASP A 219 -5.14 -30.53 10.39
N ASP A 220 -5.21 -30.94 9.12
CA ASP A 220 -5.69 -32.25 8.68
C ASP A 220 -4.61 -33.08 7.95
N GLY A 221 -3.39 -32.55 7.87
CA GLY A 221 -2.26 -33.16 7.17
C GLY A 221 -2.23 -32.94 5.65
N SER A 222 -3.18 -32.19 5.07
CA SER A 222 -3.19 -31.86 3.63
C SER A 222 -2.07 -30.90 3.22
N VAL A 223 -1.50 -30.17 4.17
CA VAL A 223 -0.34 -29.28 3.97
C VAL A 223 0.68 -29.49 5.08
N ALA A 224 1.96 -29.45 4.72
CA ALA A 224 3.04 -29.50 5.70
C ALA A 224 3.01 -28.25 6.58
N LEU A 225 2.97 -28.46 7.90
CA LEU A 225 3.01 -27.39 8.88
C LEU A 225 4.42 -27.23 9.45
N THR A 226 4.90 -25.99 9.52
CA THR A 226 6.13 -25.64 10.23
C THR A 226 5.77 -24.69 11.36
N SER A 227 5.95 -25.14 12.61
CA SER A 227 5.56 -24.40 13.82
C SER A 227 4.06 -24.04 13.84
N ASN A 228 3.19 -25.00 13.52
CA ASN A 228 1.73 -24.82 13.44
C ASN A 228 1.28 -23.73 12.45
N CYS A 229 2.04 -23.54 11.36
CA CYS A 229 1.64 -22.65 10.29
C CYS A 229 1.79 -23.34 8.95
N ALA A 230 0.83 -23.09 8.06
CA ALA A 230 0.89 -23.47 6.66
C ALA A 230 1.52 -22.33 5.84
N ASN A 231 2.30 -22.70 4.82
CA ASN A 231 2.82 -21.77 3.82
C ASN A 231 2.06 -22.00 2.50
N ARG A 232 1.40 -20.96 2.00
CA ARG A 232 0.70 -20.96 0.71
C ARG A 232 1.55 -20.27 -0.34
N ALA A 233 1.82 -21.00 -1.42
CA ALA A 233 2.60 -20.50 -2.55
C ALA A 233 1.74 -19.62 -3.47
N LEU A 234 2.39 -18.60 -4.05
CA LEU A 234 1.85 -17.74 -5.10
C LEU A 234 2.42 -18.20 -6.44
N LYS A 235 1.66 -18.12 -7.54
CA LYS A 235 2.09 -18.65 -8.84
C LYS A 235 3.24 -17.85 -9.46
N GLU A 236 3.28 -16.55 -9.16
CA GLU A 236 4.23 -15.58 -9.71
C GLU A 236 5.61 -15.70 -9.04
N TYR A 237 5.71 -16.43 -7.93
CA TYR A 237 6.95 -16.59 -7.18
C TYR A 237 7.23 -18.05 -6.82
N SER A 238 8.51 -18.42 -6.79
CA SER A 238 8.92 -19.67 -6.17
C SER A 238 8.51 -19.69 -4.70
N SER A 239 7.99 -20.81 -4.20
CA SER A 239 7.66 -21.00 -2.79
C SER A 239 8.88 -21.00 -1.86
N LYS A 240 10.09 -21.00 -2.42
CA LYS A 240 11.34 -20.76 -1.67
C LYS A 240 11.62 -19.27 -1.47
N ASN A 241 11.06 -18.41 -2.32
CA ASN A 241 11.28 -16.98 -2.28
C ASN A 241 10.27 -16.35 -1.33
N ILE A 242 8.97 -16.40 -1.69
CA ILE A 242 7.91 -15.77 -0.91
C ILE A 242 6.67 -16.66 -0.80
N VAL A 243 6.07 -16.65 0.38
CA VAL A 243 4.84 -17.39 0.70
C VAL A 243 3.89 -16.54 1.52
N VAL A 244 2.59 -16.82 1.42
CA VAL A 244 1.61 -16.34 2.39
C VAL A 244 1.60 -17.33 3.55
N ARG A 245 2.00 -16.89 4.74
CA ARG A 245 2.11 -17.75 5.91
C ARG A 245 0.90 -17.51 6.82
N THR A 246 0.25 -18.60 7.21
CA THR A 246 -0.94 -18.57 8.05
C THR A 246 -0.82 -19.57 9.19
N SER A 247 -1.03 -19.10 10.41
CA SER A 247 -1.15 -19.92 11.62
C SER A 247 -2.41 -20.79 11.56
N THR A 248 -2.33 -22.05 12.03
CA THR A 248 -3.52 -22.89 12.21
C THR A 248 -4.46 -22.36 13.31
N TYR A 249 -3.98 -21.42 14.14
CA TYR A 249 -4.76 -20.73 15.16
C TYR A 249 -5.37 -19.40 14.67
N ALA A 250 -5.12 -19.00 13.42
CA ALA A 250 -5.75 -17.80 12.88
C ALA A 250 -7.26 -18.02 12.70
N ASP A 251 -8.08 -17.00 12.95
CA ASP A 251 -9.54 -17.10 12.84
C ASP A 251 -9.99 -17.50 11.42
N PHE A 252 -9.20 -17.10 10.42
CA PHE A 252 -9.40 -17.40 9.00
C PHE A 252 -8.65 -18.66 8.52
N ALA A 253 -8.04 -19.46 9.41
CA ALA A 253 -7.24 -20.62 9.03
C ALA A 253 -8.02 -21.64 8.17
N GLN A 254 -9.32 -21.79 8.43
CA GLN A 254 -10.23 -22.69 7.70
C GLN A 254 -11.00 -22.00 6.56
N GLU A 255 -10.73 -20.72 6.27
CA GLU A 255 -11.35 -20.05 5.13
C GLU A 255 -10.74 -20.55 3.82
N VAL A 256 -11.58 -20.70 2.80
CA VAL A 256 -11.18 -21.14 1.46
C VAL A 256 -10.29 -20.07 0.83
N ILE A 257 -9.15 -20.48 0.29
CA ILE A 257 -8.23 -19.59 -0.41
C ILE A 257 -8.95 -18.96 -1.60
N PRO A 258 -8.94 -17.62 -1.73
CA PRO A 258 -9.71 -16.95 -2.76
C PRO A 258 -9.12 -17.21 -4.15
N LYS A 259 -10.02 -17.33 -5.14
CA LYS A 259 -9.68 -17.51 -6.56
C LYS A 259 -9.39 -16.18 -7.24
N GLY A 260 -8.69 -16.25 -8.37
CA GLY A 260 -8.38 -15.09 -9.20
C GLY A 260 -7.08 -14.41 -8.82
N THR A 261 -6.79 -13.33 -9.53
CA THR A 261 -5.62 -12.47 -9.29
C THR A 261 -5.95 -11.48 -8.18
N LYS A 262 -5.09 -11.41 -7.17
CA LYS A 262 -5.27 -10.65 -5.93
C LYS A 262 -4.11 -9.71 -5.67
N ASP A 263 -4.42 -8.61 -5.02
CA ASP A 263 -3.44 -7.82 -4.28
C ASP A 263 -3.50 -8.24 -2.82
N ILE A 264 -2.34 -8.56 -2.25
CA ILE A 264 -2.23 -9.08 -0.89
C ILE A 264 -1.41 -8.11 -0.05
N LYS A 265 -2.08 -7.42 0.88
CA LYS A 265 -1.44 -6.59 1.89
C LYS A 265 -1.09 -7.44 3.12
N GLY A 266 -0.02 -7.09 3.81
CA GLY A 266 0.35 -7.77 5.05
C GLY A 266 1.75 -7.44 5.51
N ILE A 267 2.19 -8.11 6.57
CA ILE A 267 3.48 -7.85 7.19
C ILE A 267 4.54 -8.72 6.49
N PHE A 268 5.46 -8.05 5.81
CA PHE A 268 6.54 -8.65 5.05
C PHE A 268 7.67 -9.10 5.98
N THR A 269 7.68 -10.36 6.36
CA THR A 269 8.60 -10.93 7.34
C THR A 269 9.56 -11.93 6.71
N ARG A 270 10.60 -12.30 7.46
CA ARG A 270 11.60 -13.29 7.06
C ARG A 270 11.69 -14.41 8.09
N TYR A 271 11.93 -15.63 7.62
CA TYR A 271 12.40 -16.73 8.44
C TYR A 271 13.54 -17.47 7.73
N TYR A 272 14.78 -17.12 8.08
CA TYR A 272 15.98 -17.47 7.33
C TYR A 272 15.77 -17.14 5.84
N ASP A 273 16.00 -18.06 4.91
CA ASP A 273 15.89 -17.75 3.48
C ASP A 273 14.45 -17.68 2.94
N THR A 274 13.43 -17.89 3.78
CA THR A 274 12.02 -17.83 3.35
C THR A 274 11.41 -16.47 3.70
N TRP A 275 11.03 -15.69 2.69
CA TRP A 275 10.22 -14.50 2.87
C TRP A 275 8.74 -14.85 2.98
N GLN A 276 8.03 -14.08 3.79
CA GLN A 276 6.68 -14.40 4.24
C GLN A 276 5.85 -13.13 4.23
N ILE A 277 4.62 -13.20 3.70
CA ILE A 277 3.58 -12.26 4.07
C ILE A 277 2.72 -12.89 5.16
N LEU A 278 2.61 -12.19 6.29
CA LEU A 278 1.64 -12.47 7.33
C LEU A 278 0.44 -11.55 7.12
N LEU A 279 -0.69 -12.15 6.75
CA LEU A 279 -1.98 -11.46 6.70
C LEU A 279 -2.39 -10.99 8.09
N ARG A 280 -2.94 -9.77 8.20
CA ARG A 280 -3.55 -9.27 9.44
C ARG A 280 -4.98 -9.80 9.57
N SER A 281 -5.72 -9.81 8.46
CA SER A 281 -6.98 -10.54 8.25
C SER A 281 -7.12 -10.90 6.76
N THR A 282 -8.22 -11.57 6.37
CA THR A 282 -8.54 -11.81 4.96
C THR A 282 -9.02 -10.55 4.21
N ASP A 283 -9.36 -9.46 4.91
CA ASP A 283 -9.69 -8.17 4.30
C ASP A 283 -8.48 -7.52 3.59
N ASP A 284 -7.27 -7.93 3.95
CA ASP A 284 -6.04 -7.53 3.27
C ASP A 284 -5.87 -8.22 1.89
N ILE A 285 -6.79 -9.09 1.48
CA ILE A 285 -6.81 -9.72 0.16
C ILE A 285 -7.93 -9.13 -0.67
N ILE A 286 -7.57 -8.30 -1.64
CA ILE A 286 -8.53 -7.67 -2.56
C ILE A 286 -8.33 -8.21 -3.99
N ASP A 287 -9.38 -8.15 -4.81
CA ASP A 287 -9.23 -8.39 -6.24
C ASP A 287 -8.24 -7.40 -6.84
N SER A 288 -7.26 -7.90 -7.59
CA SER A 288 -6.38 -7.02 -8.35
C SER A 288 -7.19 -6.32 -9.43
N PRO A 289 -6.97 -5.01 -9.64
CA PRO A 289 -7.51 -4.33 -10.81
C PRO A 289 -7.09 -5.08 -12.08
N THR A 290 -8.07 -5.40 -12.93
CA THR A 290 -7.82 -6.04 -14.22
C THR A 290 -7.80 -4.94 -15.27
N ALA A 291 -6.65 -4.71 -15.88
CA ALA A 291 -6.54 -3.76 -16.96
C ALA A 291 -7.52 -4.13 -18.09
N VAL A 292 -8.49 -3.24 -18.34
CA VAL A 292 -9.43 -3.33 -19.46
C VAL A 292 -8.85 -2.69 -20.72
N PHE A 293 -7.81 -1.88 -20.57
CA PHE A 293 -7.04 -1.33 -21.67
C PHE A 293 -5.57 -1.15 -21.26
N SER A 294 -4.65 -1.40 -22.18
CA SER A 294 -3.23 -1.15 -21.99
C SER A 294 -2.54 -0.87 -23.33
N GLU A 295 -1.77 0.21 -23.37
CA GLU A 295 -0.92 0.58 -24.50
C GLU A 295 0.41 1.15 -23.96
N SER A 296 1.53 0.48 -24.26
CA SER A 296 2.84 0.86 -23.72
C SER A 296 3.54 1.93 -24.56
N PHE A 297 3.18 2.06 -25.84
CA PHE A 297 3.91 2.80 -26.87
C PHE A 297 5.37 2.37 -27.06
N THR A 298 5.70 1.13 -26.70
CA THR A 298 7.06 0.60 -26.85
C THR A 298 7.47 0.44 -28.31
N GLU A 299 6.52 0.12 -29.20
CA GLU A 299 6.79 -0.19 -30.61
C GLU A 299 6.22 0.84 -31.59
N SER A 300 5.10 1.49 -31.26
CA SER A 300 4.42 2.46 -32.12
C SER A 300 3.41 3.31 -31.32
N GLN A 301 2.59 4.11 -32.02
CA GLN A 301 1.44 4.80 -31.42
C GLN A 301 0.25 3.87 -31.13
N GLY A 302 0.33 2.58 -31.49
CA GLY A 302 -0.78 1.64 -31.37
C GLY A 302 -2.00 2.08 -32.17
N ASP A 303 -3.18 1.84 -31.59
CA ASP A 303 -4.48 2.22 -32.18
C ASP A 303 -4.91 3.65 -31.81
N PHE A 304 -4.03 4.45 -31.20
CA PHE A 304 -4.35 5.86 -30.94
C PHE A 304 -4.42 6.66 -32.23
N VAL A 305 -5.35 7.61 -32.26
CA VAL A 305 -5.58 8.52 -33.40
C VAL A 305 -5.19 9.93 -33.02
N ILE A 306 -4.55 10.64 -33.94
CA ILE A 306 -4.20 12.05 -33.77
C ILE A 306 -5.27 12.92 -34.41
N GLU A 307 -5.84 13.83 -33.64
CA GLU A 307 -6.77 14.86 -34.10
C GLU A 307 -6.12 16.24 -33.95
N ASP A 308 -5.66 16.82 -35.06
CA ASP A 308 -5.16 18.19 -35.09
C ASP A 308 -6.31 19.18 -35.23
N VAL A 309 -6.72 19.81 -34.12
CA VAL A 309 -7.69 20.92 -34.11
C VAL A 309 -7.08 22.16 -34.77
N ASN A 310 -5.82 22.44 -34.47
CA ASN A 310 -5.00 23.45 -35.12
C ASN A 310 -3.55 22.98 -35.23
N LYS A 311 -3.04 22.92 -36.47
CA LYS A 311 -1.62 22.70 -36.76
C LYS A 311 -1.18 23.76 -37.77
N GLU A 312 -0.46 24.78 -37.29
CA GLU A 312 -0.01 25.88 -38.15
C GLU A 312 0.84 25.38 -39.34
N GLU A 313 0.71 26.05 -40.48
CA GLU A 313 1.44 25.72 -41.70
C GLU A 313 2.95 25.78 -41.48
N GLY A 314 3.66 24.73 -41.89
CA GLY A 314 5.09 24.56 -41.66
C GLY A 314 5.45 23.60 -40.53
N LEU A 315 4.52 23.26 -39.63
CA LEU A 315 4.72 22.22 -38.62
C LEU A 315 4.41 20.83 -39.20
N GLU A 316 5.40 19.91 -39.13
CA GLU A 316 5.29 18.55 -39.66
C GLU A 316 4.19 17.76 -38.92
N PHE A 317 4.29 17.71 -37.60
CA PHE A 317 3.36 17.03 -36.69
C PHE A 317 3.26 17.78 -35.37
N VAL A 318 2.12 17.67 -34.68
CA VAL A 318 2.01 18.02 -33.26
C VAL A 318 2.35 16.79 -32.41
N TRP A 319 1.68 15.66 -32.67
CA TRP A 319 1.96 14.36 -32.06
C TRP A 319 2.74 13.44 -32.99
N SER A 320 3.71 12.72 -32.44
CA SER A 320 4.47 11.68 -33.16
C SER A 320 4.99 10.62 -32.19
N TRP A 321 5.21 9.40 -32.69
CA TRP A 321 5.89 8.37 -31.90
C TRP A 321 7.39 8.69 -31.81
N GLY A 322 7.90 8.86 -30.58
CA GLY A 322 9.27 9.26 -30.28
C GLY A 322 10.26 8.10 -30.12
N GLY A 323 9.79 6.85 -30.04
CA GLY A 323 10.61 5.68 -29.75
C GLY A 323 10.27 5.05 -28.39
N SER A 324 10.72 3.82 -28.14
CA SER A 324 10.42 3.05 -26.93
C SER A 324 10.75 3.75 -25.61
N ASN A 325 11.75 4.63 -25.59
CA ASN A 325 12.16 5.35 -24.38
C ASN A 325 11.25 6.52 -24.04
N TYR A 326 10.54 7.07 -25.04
CA TYR A 326 9.79 8.33 -24.95
C TYR A 326 8.28 8.12 -25.09
N GLY A 327 7.85 7.11 -25.85
CA GLY A 327 6.44 6.90 -26.18
C GLY A 327 5.92 7.92 -27.20
N MET A 328 4.75 8.50 -26.95
CA MET A 328 4.17 9.55 -27.79
C MET A 328 4.64 10.92 -27.36
N LYS A 329 5.04 11.75 -28.34
CA LYS A 329 5.58 13.09 -28.11
C LYS A 329 4.71 14.16 -28.76
N GLY A 330 4.19 15.07 -27.94
CA GLY A 330 3.43 16.25 -28.33
C GLY A 330 4.30 17.51 -28.28
N THR A 331 4.45 18.23 -29.39
CA THR A 331 5.22 19.47 -29.46
C THR A 331 4.80 20.37 -30.62
N GLY A 332 4.68 21.67 -30.35
CA GLY A 332 4.58 22.72 -31.36
C GLY A 332 5.92 23.33 -31.76
N TYR A 333 7.04 22.80 -31.24
CA TYR A 333 8.38 23.29 -31.56
C TYR A 333 9.02 22.45 -32.67
N ASP A 334 9.41 23.10 -33.77
CA ASP A 334 10.21 22.47 -34.81
C ASP A 334 11.70 22.67 -34.51
N SER A 335 12.40 21.58 -34.20
CA SER A 335 13.82 21.60 -33.88
C SER A 335 14.73 21.89 -35.09
N LYS A 336 14.26 21.65 -36.32
CA LYS A 336 15.01 21.91 -37.55
C LYS A 336 15.04 23.40 -37.84
N THR A 337 13.89 24.08 -37.74
CA THR A 337 13.74 25.51 -38.03
C THR A 337 13.90 26.40 -36.79
N LYS A 338 13.82 25.83 -35.59
CA LYS A 338 13.84 26.52 -34.28
C LYS A 338 12.67 27.48 -34.09
N VAL A 339 11.51 27.12 -34.60
CA VAL A 339 10.28 27.93 -34.56
C VAL A 339 9.26 27.28 -33.62
N ASN A 340 8.57 28.11 -32.83
CA ASN A 340 7.38 27.70 -32.08
C ASN A 340 6.13 28.00 -32.93
N TYR A 341 5.30 26.99 -33.12
CA TYR A 341 4.03 27.07 -33.81
C TYR A 341 2.89 27.00 -32.80
N LYS A 342 1.79 27.71 -33.07
CA LYS A 342 0.55 27.51 -32.33
C LYS A 342 -0.04 26.15 -32.73
N SER A 343 -0.32 25.35 -31.72
CA SER A 343 -0.82 23.99 -31.90
C SER A 343 -2.00 23.75 -30.97
N ASP A 344 -2.92 22.92 -31.41
CA ASP A 344 -4.03 22.36 -30.65
C ASP A 344 -4.29 20.96 -31.22
N SER A 345 -3.96 19.92 -30.47
CA SER A 345 -4.03 18.55 -30.97
C SER A 345 -4.28 17.54 -29.86
N ARG A 346 -5.10 16.54 -30.15
CA ARG A 346 -5.40 15.42 -29.26
C ARG A 346 -4.78 14.13 -29.78
N LEU A 347 -4.21 13.37 -28.86
CA LEU A 347 -3.89 11.96 -29.07
C LEU A 347 -4.97 11.12 -28.37
N ILE A 348 -5.85 10.51 -29.15
CA ILE A 348 -7.10 9.88 -28.70
C ILE A 348 -6.97 8.35 -28.70
N SER A 349 -7.34 7.70 -27.60
CA SER A 349 -7.35 6.24 -27.47
C SER A 349 -8.39 5.60 -28.40
N PRO A 350 -8.28 4.29 -28.71
CA PRO A 350 -9.44 3.53 -29.17
C PRO A 350 -10.57 3.54 -28.12
N ALA A 351 -11.74 3.05 -28.50
CA ALA A 351 -12.85 2.87 -27.56
C ALA A 351 -12.47 1.87 -26.47
N ILE A 352 -12.64 2.27 -25.22
CA ILE A 352 -12.39 1.46 -24.03
C ILE A 352 -13.74 1.05 -23.44
N ASP A 353 -13.94 -0.26 -23.27
CA ASP A 353 -15.16 -0.83 -22.68
C ASP A 353 -15.02 -0.90 -21.15
N LEU A 354 -15.76 -0.04 -20.44
CA LEU A 354 -15.84 -0.03 -18.97
C LEU A 354 -17.15 -0.66 -18.46
N SER A 355 -17.93 -1.33 -19.32
CA SER A 355 -19.27 -1.83 -18.97
C SER A 355 -19.28 -2.88 -17.86
N GLY A 356 -18.18 -3.62 -17.71
CA GLY A 356 -17.99 -4.61 -16.65
C GLY A 356 -17.45 -4.06 -15.32
N LEU A 357 -17.15 -2.76 -15.24
CA LEU A 357 -16.48 -2.16 -14.08
C LEU A 357 -17.44 -1.35 -13.22
N THR A 358 -17.20 -1.33 -11.91
CA THR A 358 -17.87 -0.46 -10.92
C THR A 358 -17.04 0.77 -10.54
N SER A 359 -15.75 0.73 -10.83
CA SER A 359 -14.76 1.79 -10.67
C SER A 359 -13.69 1.61 -11.72
N ALA A 360 -13.04 2.69 -12.14
CA ALA A 360 -11.96 2.62 -13.11
C ALA A 360 -10.93 3.72 -12.83
N THR A 361 -9.65 3.41 -13.03
CA THR A 361 -8.55 4.37 -12.92
C THR A 361 -7.73 4.36 -14.19
N LEU A 362 -7.43 5.55 -14.72
CA LEU A 362 -6.41 5.74 -15.74
C LEU A 362 -5.06 5.92 -15.04
N THR A 363 -4.05 5.17 -15.48
CA THR A 363 -2.64 5.32 -15.09
C THR A 363 -1.79 5.49 -16.34
N PHE A 364 -0.83 6.41 -16.31
CA PHE A 364 0.13 6.63 -17.40
C PHE A 364 1.40 7.29 -16.89
N ASP A 365 2.51 7.11 -17.60
CA ASP A 365 3.75 7.80 -17.34
C ASP A 365 3.86 9.04 -18.24
N GLN A 366 4.28 10.15 -17.67
CA GLN A 366 4.52 11.38 -18.41
C GLN A 366 5.80 12.11 -18.01
N ALA A 367 6.41 12.78 -18.96
CA ALA A 367 7.52 13.71 -18.75
C ALA A 367 7.28 14.98 -19.59
N GLY A 368 7.80 16.13 -19.15
CA GLY A 368 7.61 17.36 -19.89
C GLY A 368 8.71 18.37 -19.64
N ASN A 369 9.18 18.99 -20.73
CA ASN A 369 10.22 20.00 -20.68
C ASN A 369 9.81 21.26 -21.47
N PHE A 370 10.43 22.39 -21.11
CA PHE A 370 10.21 23.71 -21.69
C PHE A 370 8.81 24.30 -21.46
N PHE A 371 8.11 23.83 -20.44
CA PHE A 371 6.87 24.44 -19.97
C PHE A 371 7.16 25.45 -18.87
N SER A 372 6.37 26.53 -18.81
CA SER A 372 6.32 27.36 -17.60
C SER A 372 5.50 26.66 -16.51
N LYS A 373 4.43 25.98 -16.95
CA LYS A 373 3.57 25.10 -16.15
C LYS A 373 2.82 24.20 -17.13
N MET A 374 2.97 22.88 -16.99
CA MET A 374 2.42 21.94 -17.98
C MET A 374 0.90 22.04 -18.12
N GLN A 375 0.18 22.25 -17.03
CA GLN A 375 -1.29 22.27 -17.00
C GLN A 375 -1.91 23.46 -17.74
N ASP A 376 -1.10 24.46 -18.11
CA ASP A 376 -1.59 25.59 -18.89
C ASP A 376 -1.66 25.26 -20.39
N ASP A 377 -0.89 24.25 -20.83
CA ASP A 377 -0.72 23.85 -22.23
C ASP A 377 -1.16 22.40 -22.49
N CYS A 378 -1.18 21.54 -21.46
CA CYS A 378 -1.48 20.11 -21.55
C CYS A 378 -2.66 19.74 -20.64
N SER A 379 -3.56 18.89 -21.12
CA SER A 379 -4.61 18.29 -20.32
C SER A 379 -4.86 16.84 -20.72
N VAL A 380 -5.52 16.08 -19.85
CA VAL A 380 -6.06 14.77 -20.19
C VAL A 380 -7.57 14.87 -20.13
N GLU A 381 -8.24 14.40 -21.16
CA GLU A 381 -9.67 14.55 -21.33
C GLU A 381 -10.32 13.18 -21.54
N VAL A 382 -11.60 13.08 -21.20
CA VAL A 382 -12.43 11.90 -21.41
C VAL A 382 -13.66 12.25 -22.24
N SER A 383 -14.07 11.32 -23.10
CA SER A 383 -15.29 11.44 -23.90
C SER A 383 -16.01 10.10 -23.98
N THR A 384 -17.31 10.13 -24.25
CA THR A 384 -18.14 8.94 -24.57
C THR A 384 -18.66 8.96 -26.01
N ASP A 385 -18.38 10.03 -26.76
CA ASP A 385 -18.91 10.28 -28.10
C ASP A 385 -17.86 10.83 -29.10
N CYS A 386 -16.60 11.00 -28.64
CA CYS A 386 -15.49 11.65 -29.34
C CYS A 386 -15.77 13.10 -29.82
N GLN A 387 -16.82 13.74 -29.32
CA GLN A 387 -17.23 15.09 -29.70
C GLN A 387 -17.15 16.04 -28.52
N THR A 388 -17.61 15.59 -27.35
CA THR A 388 -17.60 16.35 -26.11
C THR A 388 -16.50 15.81 -25.21
N TRP A 389 -15.54 16.67 -24.87
CA TRP A 389 -14.38 16.32 -24.05
C TRP A 389 -14.49 16.98 -22.69
N THR A 390 -14.34 16.17 -21.63
CA THR A 390 -14.33 16.64 -20.24
C THR A 390 -12.93 16.47 -19.66
N PRO A 391 -12.29 17.54 -19.15
CA PRO A 391 -10.98 17.40 -18.52
C PRO A 391 -11.02 16.52 -17.27
N LEU A 392 -10.03 15.63 -17.16
CA LEU A 392 -9.79 14.79 -15.99
C LEU A 392 -8.86 15.48 -15.00
N LYS A 393 -9.10 15.28 -13.71
CA LYS A 393 -8.18 15.72 -12.65
C LYS A 393 -7.02 14.74 -12.53
N ILE A 394 -5.85 15.15 -13.02
CA ILE A 394 -4.60 14.38 -12.88
C ILE A 394 -3.98 14.62 -11.49
N LYS A 395 -3.59 13.53 -10.80
CA LYS A 395 -3.03 13.61 -9.43
C LYS A 395 -1.59 14.14 -9.36
N VAL A 396 -0.74 13.77 -10.31
CA VAL A 396 0.70 14.13 -10.34
C VAL A 396 1.03 14.71 -11.71
N TRP A 397 1.76 15.82 -11.73
CA TRP A 397 2.30 16.42 -12.96
C TRP A 397 3.81 16.56 -12.85
N PRO A 398 4.57 16.41 -13.95
CA PRO A 398 5.96 16.81 -13.97
C PRO A 398 6.09 18.32 -13.76
N ASP A 399 7.25 18.77 -13.27
CA ASP A 399 7.56 20.20 -13.10
C ASP A 399 7.61 20.98 -14.43
N GLY A 400 7.62 20.28 -15.57
CA GLY A 400 7.64 20.89 -16.89
C GLY A 400 9.01 21.37 -17.36
N ASN A 401 10.07 21.06 -16.62
CA ASN A 401 11.45 21.51 -16.85
C ASN A 401 12.48 20.36 -16.90
N SER A 402 12.03 19.11 -16.95
CA SER A 402 12.91 17.94 -16.98
C SER A 402 12.29 16.78 -17.76
N TRP A 403 13.12 15.84 -18.21
CA TRP A 403 12.67 14.61 -18.87
C TRP A 403 12.43 13.45 -17.89
N THR A 404 12.29 13.77 -16.60
CA THR A 404 12.02 12.75 -15.58
C THR A 404 10.57 12.32 -15.69
N PHE A 405 10.35 11.05 -15.98
CA PHE A 405 9.02 10.48 -15.99
C PHE A 405 8.45 10.41 -14.57
N VAL A 406 7.18 10.75 -14.45
CA VAL A 406 6.37 10.52 -13.26
C VAL A 406 5.13 9.73 -13.65
N THR A 407 4.75 8.76 -12.82
CA THR A 407 3.50 8.03 -12.97
C THR A 407 2.35 8.88 -12.46
N SER A 408 1.34 9.05 -13.30
CA SER A 408 0.19 9.91 -13.08
C SER A 408 -1.10 9.11 -13.15
N THR A 409 -2.12 9.53 -12.39
CA THR A 409 -3.42 8.86 -12.36
C THR A 409 -4.59 9.83 -12.48
N ALA A 410 -5.71 9.33 -13.00
CA ALA A 410 -6.99 10.01 -13.04
C ALA A 410 -8.15 9.04 -12.72
N ASP A 411 -9.18 9.57 -12.06
CA ASP A 411 -10.38 8.79 -11.75
C ASP A 411 -11.33 8.72 -12.96
N LEU A 412 -11.64 7.50 -13.39
CA LEU A 412 -12.62 7.20 -14.44
C LEU A 412 -13.88 6.54 -13.87
N THR A 413 -14.01 6.41 -12.55
CA THR A 413 -15.20 5.84 -11.89
C THR A 413 -16.53 6.47 -12.34
N PRO A 414 -16.63 7.78 -12.62
CA PRO A 414 -17.87 8.36 -13.17
C PRO A 414 -18.31 7.79 -14.53
N TYR A 415 -17.41 7.11 -15.25
CA TYR A 415 -17.63 6.49 -16.56
C TYR A 415 -17.70 4.95 -16.48
N ALA A 416 -17.57 4.37 -15.28
CA ALA A 416 -17.76 2.95 -15.07
C ALA A 416 -19.18 2.53 -15.52
N GLY A 417 -19.30 1.36 -16.16
CA GLY A 417 -20.56 0.89 -16.77
C GLY A 417 -20.78 1.35 -18.22
N GLN A 418 -19.98 2.28 -18.75
CA GLN A 418 -20.06 2.72 -20.16
C GLN A 418 -19.32 1.75 -21.09
N SER A 419 -19.93 1.36 -22.21
CA SER A 419 -19.30 0.44 -23.18
C SER A 419 -18.36 1.12 -24.18
N SER A 420 -18.28 2.45 -24.15
CA SER A 420 -17.44 3.23 -25.06
C SER A 420 -16.97 4.50 -24.38
N VAL A 421 -15.74 4.46 -23.89
CA VAL A 421 -15.04 5.59 -23.26
C VAL A 421 -13.74 5.84 -24.03
N TYR A 422 -13.41 7.10 -24.25
CA TYR A 422 -12.21 7.52 -24.95
C TYR A 422 -11.40 8.45 -24.06
N ILE A 423 -10.08 8.29 -24.08
CA ILE A 423 -9.13 9.16 -23.37
C ILE A 423 -8.33 9.93 -24.40
N ALA A 424 -8.19 11.24 -24.20
CA ALA A 424 -7.35 12.10 -25.02
C ALA A 424 -6.24 12.74 -24.19
N PHE A 425 -5.01 12.68 -24.70
CA PHE A 425 -3.92 13.56 -24.27
C PHE A 425 -3.97 14.81 -25.14
N HIS A 426 -4.40 15.93 -24.58
CA HIS A 426 -4.62 17.18 -25.29
C HIS A 426 -3.43 18.13 -25.08
N TYR A 427 -2.80 18.52 -26.19
CA TYR A 427 -1.65 19.42 -26.22
C TYR A 427 -2.00 20.71 -26.94
N THR A 428 -1.62 21.84 -26.36
CA THR A 428 -1.71 23.16 -26.97
C THR A 428 -0.40 23.93 -26.85
N SER A 429 -0.17 24.87 -27.76
CA SER A 429 0.94 25.81 -27.69
C SER A 429 0.57 27.16 -28.28
N LYS A 430 1.24 28.22 -27.79
CA LYS A 430 1.04 29.61 -28.26
C LYS A 430 2.36 30.20 -28.75
N GLU A 431 2.92 31.17 -28.01
CA GLU A 431 4.20 31.81 -28.35
C GLU A 431 5.43 30.97 -27.95
N LYS A 432 5.24 30.05 -27.00
CA LYS A 432 6.22 29.05 -26.59
C LYS A 432 5.58 27.68 -26.76
N ALA A 433 6.40 26.69 -27.13
CA ALA A 433 5.98 25.31 -27.25
C ALA A 433 6.85 24.41 -26.36
N GLY A 434 6.26 23.94 -25.25
CA GLY A 434 6.85 22.85 -24.47
C GLY A 434 6.75 21.52 -25.21
N THR A 435 7.43 20.50 -24.72
CA THR A 435 7.35 19.14 -25.29
C THR A 435 6.92 18.15 -24.22
N TRP A 436 5.84 17.44 -24.51
CA TRP A 436 5.22 16.46 -23.62
C TRP A 436 5.44 15.04 -24.15
N GLU A 437 5.84 14.13 -23.27
CA GLU A 437 6.01 12.70 -23.56
C GLU A 437 5.06 11.87 -22.70
N VAL A 438 4.39 10.89 -23.32
CA VAL A 438 3.39 10.02 -22.68
C VAL A 438 3.66 8.56 -23.05
N LYS A 439 3.64 7.66 -22.06
CA LYS A 439 3.76 6.20 -22.25
C LYS A 439 3.08 5.39 -21.16
N ASN A 440 3.04 4.06 -21.34
CA ASN A 440 2.50 3.11 -20.37
C ASN A 440 1.06 3.44 -19.92
N VAL A 441 0.18 3.68 -20.89
CA VAL A 441 -1.24 3.99 -20.63
C VAL A 441 -1.98 2.72 -20.24
N VAL A 442 -2.62 2.72 -19.08
CA VAL A 442 -3.41 1.60 -18.56
C VAL A 442 -4.74 2.12 -18.01
N VAL A 443 -5.83 1.42 -18.30
CA VAL A 443 -7.11 1.61 -17.60
C VAL A 443 -7.47 0.30 -16.90
N GLU A 444 -7.69 0.36 -15.59
CA GLU A 444 -8.00 -0.80 -14.74
C GLU A 444 -9.09 -0.53 -13.70
#